data_AF-A0A382KD91-F1
#
_entry.id   AF-A0A382KD91-F1
#
_cell.length_a   1.000
_cell.length_b   1.000
_cell.length_c   1.000
_cell.angle_alpha   90.00
_cell.angle_beta   90.00
_cell.angle_gamma   90.00
#
_symmetry.space_group_name_H-M   'P 1'
#
loop_
_entity.id
_entity.type
_entity.pdbx_description
1 polymer ?
#
loop_
_entity_poly.entity_id
_entity_poly.type
_entity_poly.pdbx_seq_one_letter_code
_entity_poly.pdbx_strand_id
1 'polypeptide(L)'
;MEKIEYTGPVFVLDHKYPEPLLNHSIKKLGQLGIKKEDITITDSPENPQVGNIVVEVWPYHLDIARVRTIRNDSFISGSITTVELKTDADGKYID
;
A
#
# COMPACT_ATOMS: atom_id res chain seq x y z
N MET A 1 14.19 -2.76 -8.01
CA MET A 1 12.95 -1.97 -8.18
C MET A 1 13.29 -0.52 -7.89
N GLU A 2 12.71 0.41 -8.64
CA GLU A 2 12.84 1.83 -8.34
C GLU A 2 12.11 2.17 -7.04
N LYS A 3 12.64 3.13 -6.29
CA LYS A 3 11.99 3.62 -5.06
C LYS A 3 10.77 4.45 -5.44
N ILE A 4 9.71 4.35 -4.65
CA ILE A 4 8.53 5.20 -4.83
C ILE A 4 8.83 6.57 -4.24
N GLU A 5 8.75 7.61 -5.07
CA GLU A 5 8.76 8.99 -4.59
C GLU A 5 7.39 9.35 -4.01
N TYR A 6 7.38 9.84 -2.77
CA TYR A 6 6.17 10.25 -2.07
C TYR A 6 6.45 11.36 -1.07
N THR A 7 5.38 12.07 -0.71
CA THR A 7 5.36 13.06 0.38
C THR A 7 4.08 12.90 1.17
N GLY A 8 4.18 13.03 2.50
CA GLY A 8 3.04 12.82 3.39
C GLY A 8 2.76 11.34 3.65
N PRO A 9 1.58 11.01 4.21
CA PRO A 9 1.26 9.66 4.60
C PRO A 9 1.11 8.72 3.41
N VAL A 10 1.41 7.44 3.66
CA VAL A 10 1.09 6.31 2.80
C VAL A 10 -0.06 5.53 3.44
N PHE A 11 -1.19 5.48 2.77
CA PHE A 11 -2.35 4.74 3.26
C PHE A 11 -2.29 3.30 2.78
N VAL A 12 -2.21 2.35 3.71
CA VAL A 12 -2.33 0.92 3.42
C VAL A 12 -3.75 0.50 3.76
N LEU A 13 -4.49 0.07 2.73
CA LEU A 13 -5.87 -0.33 2.86
C LEU A 13 -5.96 -1.73 3.46
N ASP A 14 -6.43 -1.80 4.71
CA ASP A 14 -6.61 -3.06 5.43
C ASP A 14 -8.10 -3.38 5.58
N HIS A 15 -8.53 -4.47 4.94
CA HIS A 15 -9.89 -4.99 5.03
C HIS A 15 -10.02 -6.12 6.07
N LYS A 16 -9.24 -6.03 7.16
CA LYS A 16 -9.08 -7.06 8.21
C LYS A 16 -8.34 -8.29 7.71
N TYR A 17 -7.27 -8.05 6.96
CA TYR A 17 -6.41 -9.09 6.45
C TYR A 17 -5.64 -9.81 7.57
N PRO A 18 -5.21 -11.07 7.35
CA PRO A 18 -4.36 -11.77 8.31
C PRO A 18 -3.07 -10.99 8.56
N GLU A 19 -2.66 -10.94 9.83
CA GLU A 19 -1.43 -10.25 10.26
C GLU A 19 -0.18 -10.64 9.43
N PRO A 20 0.02 -11.91 9.04
CA PRO A 20 1.16 -12.28 8.18
C PRO A 20 1.20 -11.57 6.83
N LEU A 21 0.03 -11.37 6.20
CA LEU A 21 -0.08 -10.65 4.92
C LEU A 21 0.26 -9.18 5.12
N LEU A 22 -0.31 -8.54 6.14
CA LEU A 22 -0.08 -7.13 6.42
C LEU A 22 1.38 -6.85 6.78
N ASN A 23 1.98 -7.69 7.63
CA ASN A 23 3.39 -7.58 8.00
C ASN A 23 4.32 -7.75 6.78
N HIS A 24 4.03 -8.72 5.90
CA HIS A 24 4.80 -8.91 4.68
C HIS A 24 4.63 -7.74 3.71
N SER A 25 3.42 -7.20 3.59
CA SER A 25 3.12 -6.02 2.76
C SER A 25 3.94 -4.80 3.18
N ILE A 26 3.95 -4.48 4.48
CA ILE A 26 4.73 -3.37 5.04
C ILE A 26 6.23 -3.57 4.78
N LYS A 27 6.73 -4.80 4.88
CA LYS A 27 8.12 -5.13 4.58
C LYS A 27 8.45 -4.88 3.10
N LYS A 28 7.60 -5.30 2.16
CA LYS A 28 7.76 -5.02 0.73
C LYS A 28 7.73 -3.51 0.42
N LEU A 29 6.84 -2.75 1.05
CA LEU A 29 6.81 -1.28 0.92
C LEU A 29 8.13 -0.63 1.41
N GLY A 30 8.72 -1.16 2.49
CA GLY A 30 10.04 -0.74 2.97
C GLY A 30 11.15 -0.95 1.93
N GLN A 31 11.12 -2.05 1.17
CA GLN A 31 12.06 -2.30 0.08
C GLN A 31 11.91 -1.29 -1.07
N LEU A 32 10.73 -0.68 -1.21
CA LEU A 32 10.44 0.38 -2.17
C LEU A 32 10.72 1.79 -1.64
N GLY A 33 11.29 1.90 -0.45
CA GLY A 33 11.69 3.17 0.16
C GLY A 33 10.60 3.87 0.96
N ILE A 34 9.45 3.24 1.20
CA ILE A 34 8.41 3.76 2.10
C ILE A 34 8.82 3.50 3.54
N LYS A 35 8.87 4.56 4.35
CA LYS A 35 9.20 4.46 5.76
C LYS A 35 8.00 3.96 6.56
N LYS A 36 8.26 3.13 7.57
CA LYS A 36 7.20 2.55 8.40
C LYS A 36 6.43 3.62 9.19
N GLU A 37 7.12 4.67 9.64
CA GLU A 37 6.51 5.79 10.36
C GLU A 37 5.54 6.62 9.50
N ASP A 38 5.64 6.56 8.17
CA ASP A 38 4.75 7.28 7.25
C ASP A 38 3.50 6.45 6.89
N ILE A 39 3.44 5.17 7.29
CA ILE A 39 2.35 4.26 6.95
C ILE A 39 1.18 4.45 7.92
N THR A 40 0.01 4.73 7.35
CA THR A 40 -1.29 4.69 8.05
C THR A 40 -2.08 3.48 7.55
N ILE A 41 -2.33 2.52 8.45
CA ILE A 41 -3.17 1.36 8.16
C ILE A 41 -4.62 1.75 8.46
N THR A 42 -5.49 1.64 7.48
CA THR A 42 -6.89 2.06 7.60
C THR A 42 -7.73 1.35 6.55
N ASP A 43 -9.03 1.16 6.77
CA ASP A 43 -9.98 0.75 5.73
C ASP A 43 -10.48 1.93 4.90
N SER A 44 -10.40 3.15 5.46
CA SER A 44 -10.84 4.39 4.86
C SER A 44 -9.86 5.52 5.22
N PRO A 45 -9.05 6.03 4.26
CA PRO A 45 -8.17 7.17 4.50
C PRO A 45 -8.94 8.41 4.97
N GLU A 46 -8.57 8.96 6.12
CA GLU A 46 -9.11 10.24 6.59
C GLU A 46 -8.38 11.40 5.89
N ASN A 47 -9.13 12.25 5.19
CA ASN A 47 -8.62 13.45 4.51
C ASN A 47 -7.39 13.21 3.59
N PRO A 48 -7.43 12.25 2.65
CA PRO A 48 -6.32 12.02 1.72
C PRO A 48 -6.09 13.26 0.84
N GLN A 49 -4.83 13.55 0.55
CA GLN A 49 -4.40 14.67 -0.27
C GLN A 49 -3.93 14.20 -1.65
N VAL A 50 -4.06 15.08 -2.65
CA VAL A 50 -3.47 14.83 -3.98
C VAL A 50 -1.97 14.59 -3.81
N GLY A 51 -1.47 13.52 -4.42
CA GLY A 51 -0.08 13.08 -4.31
C GLY A 51 0.19 12.04 -3.23
N ASN A 52 -0.72 11.82 -2.27
CA ASN A 52 -0.56 10.73 -1.31
C ASN A 52 -0.57 9.37 -2.03
N ILE A 53 0.15 8.42 -1.42
CA ILE A 53 0.18 7.03 -1.90
C ILE A 53 -0.91 6.26 -1.18
N VAL A 54 -1.62 5.45 -1.95
CA VAL A 54 -2.60 4.50 -1.46
C VAL A 54 -2.16 3.12 -1.95
N VAL A 55 -2.11 2.16 -1.04
CA VAL A 55 -1.70 0.79 -1.28
C VAL A 55 -2.90 -0.10 -0.99
N GLU A 56 -3.40 -0.77 -2.03
CA GLU A 56 -4.41 -1.81 -1.88
C GLU A 56 -3.71 -3.16 -1.69
N VAL A 57 -4.07 -3.87 -0.63
CA VAL A 57 -3.46 -5.15 -0.26
C VAL A 57 -4.29 -6.29 -0.83
N TRP A 58 -3.67 -7.15 -1.64
CA TRP A 58 -4.25 -8.39 -2.11
C TRP A 58 -3.41 -9.59 -1.64
N PRO A 59 -3.97 -10.82 -1.60
CA PRO A 59 -3.22 -12.00 -1.17
C PRO A 59 -1.96 -12.30 -1.99
N TYR A 60 -1.90 -11.87 -3.25
CA TYR A 60 -0.78 -12.21 -4.15
C TYR A 60 -0.06 -10.99 -4.71
N HIS A 61 -0.52 -9.78 -4.39
CA HIS A 61 0.11 -8.56 -4.86
C HIS A 61 -0.28 -7.34 -4.04
N LEU A 62 0.46 -6.25 -4.21
CA LEU A 62 0.09 -4.91 -3.77
C LEU A 62 -0.15 -4.04 -4.99
N ASP A 63 -1.28 -3.33 -5.01
CA ASP A 63 -1.52 -2.29 -6.00
C ASP A 63 -1.19 -0.93 -5.39
N ILE A 64 -0.17 -0.29 -5.93
CA ILE A 64 0.33 0.99 -5.44
C ILE A 64 -0.17 2.08 -6.38
N ALA A 65 -0.96 3.00 -5.86
CA ALA A 65 -1.55 4.09 -6.61
C ALA A 65 -1.25 5.44 -5.97
N ARG A 66 -1.30 6.50 -6.77
CA ARG A 66 -1.19 7.88 -6.31
C ARG A 66 -2.52 8.60 -6.45
N VAL A 67 -2.94 9.30 -5.40
CA VAL A 67 -4.11 10.17 -5.46
C VAL A 67 -3.89 11.27 -6.51
N ARG A 68 -4.79 11.36 -7.49
CA ARG A 68 -4.75 12.36 -8.57
C ARG A 68 -5.77 13.48 -8.39
N THR A 69 -6.92 13.16 -7.78
CA THR A 69 -8.01 14.13 -7.61
C THR A 69 -8.83 13.79 -6.37
N ILE A 70 -9.29 14.81 -5.65
CA ILE A 70 -10.27 14.71 -4.56
C ILE A 70 -11.58 15.34 -5.03
N ARG A 71 -12.69 14.65 -4.81
CA ARG A 71 -14.04 15.15 -5.14
C ARG A 71 -15.07 14.53 -4.21
N ASN A 72 -15.89 15.37 -3.56
CA ASN A 72 -17.02 14.94 -2.72
C ASN A 72 -16.61 13.85 -1.70
N ASP A 73 -15.59 14.13 -0.91
CA ASP A 73 -15.03 13.21 0.12
C ASP A 73 -14.51 11.86 -0.40
N SER A 74 -14.42 11.71 -1.72
CA SER A 74 -13.79 10.57 -2.40
C SER A 74 -12.50 11.01 -3.07
N PHE A 75 -11.59 10.06 -3.27
CA PHE A 75 -10.38 10.28 -4.06
C PHE A 75 -10.36 9.37 -5.29
N ILE A 76 -9.78 9.88 -6.37
CA ILE A 76 -9.46 9.09 -7.56
C ILE A 76 -7.95 8.92 -7.60
N SER A 77 -7.49 7.69 -7.54
CA SER A 77 -6.07 7.34 -7.66
C SER A 77 -5.76 6.79 -9.05
N GLY A 78 -4.51 6.89 -9.46
CA GLY A 78 -4.00 6.20 -10.64
C GLY A 78 -2.86 5.27 -10.27
N SER A 79 -2.85 4.07 -10.84
CA SER A 79 -1.80 3.08 -10.61
C SER A 79 -0.41 3.63 -10.94
N ILE A 80 0.54 3.32 -10.06
CA ILE A 80 1.97 3.55 -10.22
C ILE A 80 2.64 2.24 -10.61
N THR A 81 2.38 1.19 -9.83
CA THR A 81 2.95 -0.15 -10.05
C THR A 81 2.16 -1.18 -9.27
N THR A 82 2.32 -2.44 -9.67
CA THR A 82 1.89 -3.62 -8.91
C THR A 82 3.15 -4.36 -8.41
N VAL A 83 3.07 -4.92 -7.20
CA VAL A 83 4.17 -5.66 -6.57
C VAL A 83 3.69 -7.05 -6.21
N GLU A 84 4.28 -8.08 -6.78
CA GLU A 84 3.92 -9.47 -6.48
C GLU A 84 4.31 -9.85 -5.03
N LEU A 85 3.41 -10.56 -4.35
CA LEU A 85 3.65 -11.22 -3.07
C LEU A 85 3.71 -12.72 -3.31
N LYS A 86 4.81 -13.35 -2.87
CA LYS A 86 5.04 -14.78 -3.07
C LYS A 86 4.77 -15.56 -1.80
N THR A 87 4.32 -16.79 -1.96
CA THR A 87 4.18 -17.75 -0.87
C THR A 87 4.97 -19.01 -1.16
N ASP A 88 5.45 -19.69 -0.12
CA ASP A 88 5.95 -21.06 -0.23
C ASP A 88 4.80 -22.07 -0.39
N ALA A 89 5.14 -23.37 -0.41
CA ALA A 89 4.17 -24.46 -0.53
C ALA A 89 3.20 -24.58 0.67
N ASP A 90 3.57 -24.00 1.83
CA ASP A 90 2.73 -23.96 3.04
C ASP A 90 1.83 -22.71 3.08
N GLY A 91 1.90 -21.83 2.08
CA GLY A 91 1.18 -20.56 2.04
C GLY A 91 1.81 -19.46 2.91
N LYS A 92 3.07 -19.61 3.33
CA LYS A 92 3.78 -18.56 4.09
C LYS A 92 4.40 -17.57 3.13
N TYR A 93 4.21 -16.28 3.39
CA TYR A 93 4.81 -15.23 2.58
C TYR A 93 6.34 -15.24 2.64
N ILE A 94 6.97 -15.20 1.47
CA ILE A 94 8.43 -15.24 1.27
C ILE A 94 8.90 -14.07 0.40
N ASP A 95 10.17 -13.69 0.55
CA ASP A 95 10.76 -12.58 -0.21
C ASP A 95 11.15 -12.95 -1.65
#